data_AF-A0A376VD41-F1
#
_entry.id   AF-A0A376VD41-F1
#
_cell.length_a   1.000
_cell.length_b   1.000
_cell.length_c   1.000
_cell.angle_alpha   90.00
_cell.angle_beta   90.00
_cell.angle_gamma   90.00
#
_symmetry.space_group_name_H-M   'P 1'
#
loop_
_entity.id
_entity.type
_entity.pdbx_description
1 polymer ?
#
loop_
_entity_poly.entity_id
_entity_poly.type
_entity_poly.pdbx_seq_one_letter_code
_entity_poly.pdbx_strand_id
1 'polypeptide(L)'
;MKARSEVHAHYTLDTNWRSAPGMVNSVNKLFSQTDDAFMFREIPFIPVKSAGKNQALRFVFKGETQPAMKMWLMEGESCGVGDYQSTMAQVCAAQIRDWLQAGQRGEALLMNGDDARPVRASDISVLVRSRQEAAQVRDALTLLEIPSVYLSNRDSVLKLWKRRRCFGCCRR
;
A
#
# COMPACT_ATOMS: atom_id res chain seq x y z
N MET A 1 -21.31 -17.32 -15.76
CA MET A 1 -21.54 -16.86 -14.37
C MET A 1 -22.93 -17.32 -13.92
N LYS A 2 -23.06 -18.53 -13.37
CA LYS A 2 -24.34 -19.07 -12.84
C LYS A 2 -24.41 -19.14 -11.31
N ALA A 3 -23.30 -18.85 -10.62
CA ALA A 3 -23.19 -19.12 -9.18
C ALA A 3 -23.87 -18.08 -8.27
N ARG A 4 -24.12 -16.84 -8.75
CA ARG A 4 -24.76 -15.79 -7.94
C ARG A 4 -26.29 -15.80 -8.05
N SER A 5 -26.84 -16.32 -9.14
CA SER A 5 -28.29 -16.37 -9.38
C SER A 5 -28.98 -17.57 -8.72
N GLU A 6 -28.23 -18.50 -8.12
CA GLU A 6 -28.75 -19.76 -7.56
C GLU A 6 -28.83 -19.76 -6.02
N VAL A 7 -28.46 -18.68 -5.34
CA VAL A 7 -28.37 -18.65 -3.86
C VAL A 7 -29.23 -17.54 -3.27
N HIS A 8 -30.22 -17.93 -2.46
CA HIS A 8 -31.24 -17.05 -1.86
C HIS A 8 -30.74 -16.20 -0.68
N ALA A 9 -29.56 -16.50 -0.12
CA ALA A 9 -29.02 -15.83 1.06
C ALA A 9 -27.69 -15.15 0.74
N HIS A 10 -27.74 -13.84 0.55
CA HIS A 10 -26.55 -12.99 0.48
C HIS A 10 -26.18 -12.54 1.90
N TYR A 11 -25.13 -13.13 2.47
CA TYR A 11 -24.56 -12.68 3.73
C TYR A 11 -23.47 -11.66 3.45
N THR A 12 -23.64 -10.43 3.92
CA THR A 12 -22.61 -9.38 3.84
C THR A 12 -22.22 -8.97 5.26
N LEU A 13 -20.91 -9.02 5.54
CA LEU A 13 -20.37 -8.46 6.78
C LEU A 13 -20.36 -6.94 6.63
N ASP A 14 -21.18 -6.26 7.42
CA ASP A 14 -21.39 -4.81 7.33
C ASP A 14 -20.30 -4.00 8.05
N THR A 15 -19.42 -4.64 8.83
CA THR A 15 -18.49 -3.97 9.74
C THR A 15 -17.04 -4.33 9.42
N ASN A 16 -16.20 -3.30 9.19
CA ASN A 16 -14.76 -3.41 9.02
C ASN A 16 -14.04 -3.34 10.37
N TRP A 17 -13.41 -4.45 10.76
CA TRP A 17 -12.71 -4.60 12.05
C TRP A 17 -11.20 -4.37 11.99
N ARG A 18 -10.65 -4.00 10.83
CA ARG A 18 -9.20 -3.91 10.59
C ARG A 18 -8.70 -2.47 10.43
N SER A 19 -9.54 -1.59 9.88
CA SER A 19 -9.11 -0.26 9.47
C SER A 19 -9.63 0.83 10.40
N ALA A 20 -8.93 1.98 10.38
CA ALA A 20 -9.37 3.22 11.00
C ALA A 20 -10.66 3.75 10.34
N PRO A 21 -11.51 4.51 11.07
CA PRO A 21 -12.74 5.07 10.52
C PRO A 21 -12.49 5.97 9.30
N GLY A 22 -11.42 6.77 9.33
CA GLY A 22 -11.05 7.62 8.19
C GLY A 22 -10.80 6.81 6.91
N MET A 23 -10.13 5.67 7.00
CA MET A 23 -9.86 4.80 5.85
C MET A 23 -11.15 4.20 5.29
N VAL A 24 -12.02 3.69 6.17
CA VAL A 24 -13.33 3.13 5.77
C VAL A 24 -14.17 4.20 5.07
N ASN A 25 -14.22 5.40 5.63
CA ASN A 25 -14.98 6.52 5.06
C ASN A 25 -14.44 6.98 3.71
N SER A 26 -13.12 7.08 3.55
CA SER A 26 -12.50 7.45 2.26
C SER A 26 -12.81 6.43 1.17
N VAL A 27 -12.74 5.13 1.48
CA VAL A 27 -13.05 4.06 0.53
C VAL A 27 -14.54 4.06 0.18
N ASN A 28 -15.42 4.13 1.18
CA ASN A 28 -16.87 4.25 0.95
C ASN A 28 -17.19 5.45 0.06
N LYS A 29 -16.62 6.62 0.37
CA LYS A 29 -16.84 7.83 -0.42
C LYS A 29 -16.35 7.70 -1.86
N LEU A 30 -15.21 7.04 -2.09
CA LEU A 30 -14.67 6.86 -3.44
C LEU A 30 -15.55 5.95 -4.31
N PHE A 31 -15.98 4.82 -3.76
CA PHE A 31 -16.76 3.83 -4.52
C PHE A 31 -18.28 4.11 -4.54
N SER A 32 -18.80 4.98 -3.68
CA SER A 32 -20.19 5.42 -3.71
C SER A 32 -20.45 6.58 -4.69
N GLN A 33 -19.45 7.04 -5.46
CA GLN A 33 -19.65 8.13 -6.43
C GLN A 33 -20.44 7.68 -7.67
N THR A 34 -20.48 6.38 -7.96
CA THR A 34 -21.19 5.82 -9.11
C THR A 34 -22.01 4.60 -8.67
N ASP A 35 -23.18 4.42 -9.25
CA ASP A 35 -24.05 3.27 -8.94
C ASP A 35 -23.41 1.94 -9.35
N ASP A 36 -22.64 1.97 -10.45
CA ASP A 36 -21.91 0.83 -11.01
C ASP A 36 -20.40 0.94 -10.72
N ALA A 37 -20.03 1.03 -9.44
CA ALA A 37 -18.64 1.21 -8.98
C ALA A 37 -17.64 0.18 -9.55
N PHE A 38 -18.12 -1.03 -9.85
CA PHE A 38 -17.34 -2.13 -10.43
C PHE A 38 -17.70 -2.42 -11.90
N MET A 39 -18.37 -1.50 -12.59
CA MET A 39 -18.84 -1.61 -14.00
C MET A 39 -19.91 -2.70 -14.24
N PHE A 40 -20.07 -3.66 -13.33
CA PHE A 40 -21.07 -4.72 -13.36
C PHE A 40 -22.15 -4.49 -12.30
N ARG A 41 -23.41 -4.37 -12.72
CA ARG A 41 -24.58 -4.23 -11.84
C ARG A 41 -24.74 -5.41 -10.89
N GLU A 42 -24.28 -6.58 -11.32
CA GLU A 42 -24.29 -7.81 -10.53
C GLU A 42 -23.27 -7.79 -9.40
N ILE A 43 -22.41 -6.76 -9.29
CA ILE A 43 -21.46 -6.58 -8.19
C ILE A 43 -21.70 -5.19 -7.57
N PRO A 44 -22.76 -5.00 -6.77
CA PRO A 44 -23.03 -3.72 -6.12
C PRO A 44 -21.98 -3.43 -5.05
N PHE A 45 -21.58 -2.17 -4.93
CA PHE A 45 -20.80 -1.70 -3.79
C PHE A 45 -21.74 -1.36 -2.63
N ILE A 46 -21.58 -2.05 -1.51
CA ILE A 46 -22.36 -1.80 -0.29
C ILE A 46 -21.41 -1.16 0.73
N PRO A 47 -21.63 0.10 1.15
CA PRO A 47 -20.80 0.76 2.15
C PRO A 47 -20.78 -0.02 3.47
N VAL A 48 -19.62 -0.03 4.12
CA VAL A 48 -19.42 -0.73 5.40
C VAL A 48 -19.15 0.25 6.54
N LYS A 49 -19.51 -0.13 7.76
CA LYS A 49 -19.24 0.63 8.99
C LYS A 49 -17.84 0.33 9.50
N SER A 50 -17.24 1.27 10.22
CA SER A 50 -16.02 1.03 10.98
C SER A 50 -16.35 0.47 12.37
N ALA A 51 -15.55 -0.49 12.84
CA ALA A 51 -15.74 -1.05 14.17
C ALA A 51 -15.41 -0.01 15.27
N GLY A 52 -16.23 0.03 16.32
CA GLY A 52 -16.05 0.95 17.46
C GLY A 52 -14.66 0.89 18.10
N LYS A 53 -14.07 -0.32 18.20
CA LYS A 53 -12.72 -0.52 18.75
C LYS A 53 -11.59 0.20 18.00
N ASN A 54 -11.82 0.55 16.72
CA ASN A 54 -10.82 1.17 15.85
C ASN A 54 -11.00 2.70 15.74
N GLN A 55 -11.98 3.28 16.42
CA GLN A 55 -12.30 4.71 16.30
C GLN A 55 -11.14 5.61 16.72
N ALA A 56 -10.28 5.11 17.62
CA ALA A 56 -9.14 5.85 18.13
C ALA A 56 -7.86 5.71 17.26
N LEU A 57 -7.92 4.95 16.16
CA LEU A 57 -6.79 4.78 15.25
C LEU A 57 -6.55 6.05 14.44
N ARG A 58 -5.36 6.64 14.59
CA ARG A 58 -4.95 7.82 13.81
C ARG A 58 -3.44 7.80 13.54
N PHE A 59 -3.05 8.43 12.44
CA PHE A 59 -1.65 8.64 12.08
C PHE A 59 -1.32 10.12 12.30
N VAL A 60 -0.30 10.38 13.13
CA VAL A 60 0.20 11.73 13.41
C VAL A 60 1.59 11.88 12.80
N PHE A 61 1.80 12.95 12.06
CA PHE A 61 3.09 13.30 11.46
C PHE A 61 3.40 14.76 11.75
N LYS A 62 4.54 15.02 12.40
CA LYS A 62 4.99 16.35 12.82
C LYS A 62 3.93 17.12 13.62
N GLY A 63 3.24 16.42 14.52
CA GLY A 63 2.20 17.00 15.39
C GLY A 63 0.81 17.11 14.75
N GLU A 64 0.68 16.87 13.44
CA GLU A 64 -0.60 16.96 12.74
C GLU A 64 -1.19 15.59 12.45
N THR A 65 -2.51 15.44 12.66
CA THR A 65 -3.23 14.23 12.25
C THR A 65 -3.33 14.20 10.73
N GLN A 66 -2.74 13.18 10.11
CA GLN A 66 -2.75 13.02 8.67
C GLN A 66 -4.09 12.44 8.19
N PRO A 67 -4.56 12.85 7.00
CA PRO A 67 -5.75 12.27 6.40
C PRO A 67 -5.51 10.80 6.07
N ALA A 68 -6.57 9.98 6.18
CA ALA A 68 -6.49 8.55 5.91
C ALA A 68 -6.11 8.24 4.45
N MET A 69 -6.57 9.06 3.50
CA MET A 69 -6.25 8.93 2.09
C MET A 69 -5.69 10.24 1.56
N LYS A 70 -4.49 10.19 1.00
CA LYS A 70 -3.82 11.31 0.32
C LYS A 70 -3.50 10.91 -1.11
N MET A 71 -3.92 11.75 -2.06
CA MET A 71 -3.61 11.57 -3.47
C MET A 71 -2.47 12.52 -3.84
N TRP A 72 -1.47 12.00 -4.56
CA TRP A 72 -0.39 12.79 -5.13
C TRP A 72 -0.68 12.95 -6.61
N LEU A 73 -0.65 14.20 -7.08
CA LEU A 73 -0.88 14.55 -8.47
C LEU A 73 0.40 15.16 -9.02
N MET A 74 0.89 14.62 -10.13
CA MET A 74 1.97 15.24 -10.88
C MET A 74 1.41 16.42 -11.67
N GLU A 75 2.08 17.57 -11.61
CA GLU A 75 1.70 18.75 -12.37
C GLU A 75 2.05 18.58 -13.86
N GLY A 76 1.23 19.19 -14.73
CA GLY A 76 1.41 19.16 -16.19
C GLY A 76 0.17 18.68 -16.94
N GLU A 77 0.04 19.09 -18.20
CA GLU A 77 -1.09 18.71 -19.06
C GLU A 77 -0.88 17.38 -19.77
N SER A 78 0.38 16.97 -19.98
CA SER A 78 0.76 15.72 -20.63
C SER A 78 1.99 15.14 -19.96
N CYS A 79 1.96 13.84 -19.70
CA CYS A 79 3.07 13.10 -19.12
C CYS A 79 3.19 11.73 -19.78
N GLY A 80 4.40 11.37 -20.19
CA GLY A 80 4.70 10.01 -20.63
C GLY A 80 4.59 9.03 -19.47
N VAL A 81 4.13 7.80 -19.74
CA VAL A 81 3.96 6.78 -18.69
C VAL A 81 5.26 6.53 -17.92
N GLY A 82 6.41 6.50 -18.61
CA GLY A 82 7.72 6.30 -17.99
C GLY A 82 8.13 7.44 -17.06
N ASP A 83 7.90 8.69 -17.47
CA ASP A 83 8.24 9.88 -16.67
C ASP A 83 7.35 9.97 -15.44
N TYR A 84 6.05 9.68 -15.59
CA TYR A 84 5.11 9.62 -14.49
C TYR A 84 5.52 8.56 -13.47
N GLN A 85 5.83 7.35 -13.93
CA GLN A 85 6.26 6.26 -13.05
C GLN A 85 7.55 6.59 -12.31
N SER A 86 8.54 7.13 -13.01
CA SER A 86 9.82 7.53 -12.43
C SER A 86 9.63 8.61 -11.36
N THR A 87 8.90 9.68 -11.70
CA THR A 87 8.62 10.80 -10.78
C THR A 87 7.85 10.32 -9.56
N MET A 88 6.80 9.52 -9.77
CA MET A 88 5.98 9.03 -8.66
C MET A 88 6.71 8.02 -7.79
N ALA A 89 7.62 7.21 -8.35
CA ALA A 89 8.49 6.34 -7.57
C ALA A 89 9.42 7.15 -6.66
N GLN A 90 9.99 8.25 -7.17
CA GLN A 90 10.83 9.15 -6.38
C GLN A 90 10.04 9.86 -5.27
N VAL A 91 8.85 10.38 -5.58
CA VAL A 91 7.97 11.00 -4.59
C VAL A 91 7.58 9.98 -3.50
N CYS A 92 7.22 8.76 -3.90
CA CYS A 92 6.91 7.68 -2.96
C CYS A 92 8.09 7.37 -2.03
N ALA A 93 9.28 7.18 -2.59
CA ALA A 93 10.49 6.89 -1.82
C ALA A 93 10.85 8.04 -0.85
N ALA A 94 10.73 9.30 -1.30
CA ALA A 94 10.96 10.47 -0.46
C ALA A 94 9.97 10.56 0.71
N GLN A 95 8.68 10.28 0.49
CA GLN A 95 7.70 10.26 1.57
C GLN A 95 7.97 9.15 2.59
N ILE A 96 8.34 7.95 2.13
CA ILE A 96 8.70 6.84 3.00
C ILE A 96 9.92 7.22 3.86
N ARG A 97 10.96 7.82 3.25
CA ARG A 97 12.12 8.33 3.98
C ARG A 97 11.70 9.30 5.07
N ASP A 98 10.89 10.30 4.72
CA ASP A 98 10.49 11.36 5.65
C ASP A 98 9.70 10.79 6.83
N TRP A 99 8.82 9.81 6.59
CA TRP A 99 8.10 9.10 7.65
C TRP A 99 9.02 8.26 8.53
N LEU A 100 9.98 7.53 7.96
CA LEU A 100 10.91 6.71 8.73
C LEU A 100 11.84 7.57 9.59
N GLN A 101 12.38 8.65 9.04
CA GLN A 101 13.23 9.58 9.78
C GLN A 101 12.44 10.30 10.88
N ALA A 102 11.22 10.75 10.59
CA ALA A 102 10.34 11.32 11.60
C ALA A 102 9.92 10.28 12.66
N GLY A 103 9.74 9.02 12.27
CA GLY A 103 9.47 7.92 13.20
C GLY A 103 10.61 7.72 14.19
N GLN A 104 11.86 7.80 13.72
CA GLN A 104 13.05 7.73 14.59
C GLN A 104 13.13 8.92 15.56
N ARG A 105 12.64 10.11 15.17
CA ARG A 105 12.56 11.30 16.03
C ARG A 105 11.30 11.35 16.92
N GLY A 106 10.39 10.38 16.80
CA GLY A 106 9.11 10.38 17.52
C GLY A 106 8.07 11.37 16.97
N GLU A 107 8.29 11.91 15.77
CA GLU A 107 7.41 12.86 15.08
C GLU A 107 6.40 12.15 14.16
N ALA A 108 6.63 10.89 13.78
CA ALA A 108 5.69 10.06 13.02
C ALA A 108 5.17 8.91 13.89
N LEU A 109 3.93 9.03 14.35
CA LEU A 109 3.32 8.15 15.35
C LEU A 109 2.04 7.51 14.82
N LEU A 110 1.96 6.19 14.97
CA LEU A 110 0.72 5.44 14.83
C LEU A 110 0.08 5.38 16.22
N MET A 111 -1.09 5.99 16.36
CA MET A 111 -1.80 6.07 17.63
C MET A 111 -3.02 5.17 17.65
N ASN A 112 -3.30 4.61 18.82
CA ASN A 112 -4.53 3.90 19.15
C ASN A 112 -5.03 4.35 20.52
N GLY A 113 -5.83 5.41 20.54
CA GLY A 113 -6.21 6.08 21.79
C GLY A 113 -4.99 6.78 22.40
N ASP A 114 -4.64 6.39 23.62
CA ASP A 114 -3.49 6.92 24.36
C ASP A 114 -2.17 6.20 24.02
N ASP A 115 -2.25 5.02 23.39
CA ASP A 115 -1.07 4.30 22.94
C ASP A 115 -0.50 4.94 21.68
N ALA A 116 0.80 5.26 21.70
CA ALA A 116 1.52 5.77 20.55
C ALA A 116 2.77 4.92 20.29
N ARG A 117 2.99 4.59 19.01
CA ARG A 117 4.22 3.92 18.57
C ARG A 117 4.81 4.62 17.34
N PRO A 118 6.14 4.71 17.23
CA PRO A 118 6.77 5.27 16.04
C PRO A 118 6.53 4.38 14.82
N VAL A 119 6.44 5.01 13.65
CA VAL A 119 6.38 4.31 12.36
C VAL A 119 7.69 3.56 12.13
N ARG A 120 7.58 2.29 11.71
CA ARG A 120 8.71 1.44 11.32
C ARG A 120 8.59 1.03 9.87
N ALA A 121 9.69 0.57 9.28
CA ALA A 121 9.70 0.06 7.91
C ALA A 121 8.72 -1.11 7.71
N SER A 122 8.48 -1.93 8.75
CA SER A 122 7.52 -3.03 8.73
C SER A 122 6.05 -2.59 8.61
N ASP A 123 5.75 -1.32 8.89
CA ASP A 123 4.38 -0.77 8.82
C ASP A 123 4.05 -0.23 7.41
N ILE A 124 5.05 -0.10 6.56
CA ILE A 124 4.91 0.50 5.23
C ILE A 124 4.84 -0.62 4.20
N SER A 125 3.86 -0.54 3.30
CA SER A 125 3.70 -1.48 2.20
C SER A 125 3.40 -0.71 0.92
N VAL A 126 4.11 -1.04 -0.15
CA VAL A 126 3.90 -0.47 -1.48
C VAL A 126 3.19 -1.50 -2.35
N LEU A 127 2.01 -1.14 -2.86
CA LEU A 127 1.25 -1.97 -3.79
C LEU A 127 1.58 -1.54 -5.22
N VAL A 128 1.98 -2.51 -6.05
CA VAL A 128 2.36 -2.31 -7.45
C VAL A 128 1.63 -3.31 -8.33
N ARG A 129 1.35 -2.94 -9.58
CA ARG A 129 0.66 -3.81 -10.55
C ARG A 129 1.62 -4.72 -11.30
N SER A 130 2.86 -4.27 -11.54
CA SER A 130 3.84 -5.00 -12.33
C SER A 130 5.21 -5.13 -11.66
N ARG A 131 6.03 -6.05 -12.17
CA ARG A 131 7.43 -6.20 -11.74
C ARG A 131 8.28 -4.98 -12.10
N GLN A 132 7.97 -4.32 -13.20
CA GLN A 132 8.70 -3.12 -13.65
C GLN A 132 8.47 -1.95 -12.68
N GLU A 133 7.21 -1.71 -12.28
CA GLU A 133 6.88 -0.72 -11.25
C GLU A 133 7.55 -1.06 -9.91
N ALA A 134 7.56 -2.35 -9.53
CA ALA A 134 8.26 -2.81 -8.33
C ALA A 134 9.75 -2.48 -8.36
N ALA A 135 10.40 -2.68 -9.51
CA ALA A 135 11.81 -2.37 -9.70
C ALA A 135 12.06 -0.86 -9.59
N GLN A 136 11.25 -0.03 -10.25
CA GLN A 136 11.38 1.44 -10.18
C GLN A 136 11.27 1.96 -8.75
N VAL A 137 10.28 1.49 -7.98
CA VAL A 137 10.13 1.93 -6.58
C VAL A 137 11.28 1.40 -5.72
N ARG A 138 11.72 0.15 -5.92
CA ARG A 138 12.86 -0.42 -5.20
C ARG A 138 14.14 0.38 -5.48
N ASP A 139 14.38 0.73 -6.73
CA ASP A 139 15.58 1.47 -7.14
C ASP A 139 15.54 2.88 -6.54
N ALA A 140 14.39 3.56 -6.55
CA ALA A 140 14.20 4.84 -5.87
C ALA A 140 14.41 4.77 -4.34
N LEU A 141 13.93 3.71 -3.69
CA LEU A 141 14.18 3.46 -2.26
C LEU A 141 15.65 3.15 -1.97
N THR A 142 16.31 2.40 -2.86
CA THR A 142 17.73 2.04 -2.73
C THR A 142 18.63 3.26 -2.84
N LEU A 143 18.28 4.23 -3.70
CA LEU A 143 18.97 5.52 -3.79
C LEU A 143 18.89 6.35 -2.49
N LEU A 144 17.88 6.10 -1.65
CA LEU A 144 17.71 6.73 -0.34
C LEU A 144 18.19 5.81 0.80
N GLU A 145 18.92 4.73 0.49
CA GLU A 145 19.43 3.75 1.45
C GLU A 145 18.35 3.04 2.27
N ILE A 146 17.11 2.97 1.75
CA ILE A 146 15.99 2.30 2.42
C ILE A 146 15.92 0.84 1.94
N PRO A 147 16.16 -0.16 2.82
CA PRO A 147 16.04 -1.55 2.44
C PRO A 147 14.57 -1.90 2.16
N SER A 148 14.32 -2.62 1.07
CA SER A 148 12.98 -3.07 0.68
C SER A 148 12.98 -4.52 0.22
N VAL A 149 11.88 -5.23 0.48
CA VAL A 149 11.69 -6.64 0.11
C VAL A 149 10.49 -6.77 -0.80
N TYR A 150 10.69 -7.39 -1.97
CA TYR A 150 9.61 -7.68 -2.89
C TYR A 150 8.99 -9.05 -2.59
N LEU A 151 7.83 -9.07 -1.94
CA LEU A 151 7.16 -10.28 -1.47
C LEU A 151 6.50 -11.10 -2.61
N SER A 152 6.20 -10.49 -3.75
CA SER A 152 5.54 -11.15 -4.89
C SER A 152 6.52 -11.85 -5.83
N ASN A 153 7.76 -12.11 -5.38
CA ASN A 153 8.78 -12.66 -6.25
C ASN A 153 8.54 -14.16 -6.52
N ARG A 154 7.81 -14.45 -7.61
CA ARG A 154 7.85 -15.76 -8.30
C ARG A 154 9.13 -15.92 -9.12
N ASP A 155 10.27 -15.42 -8.65
CA ASP A 155 11.55 -15.75 -9.27
C ASP A 155 12.00 -17.09 -8.69
N SER A 156 12.01 -18.10 -9.56
CA SER A 156 12.59 -19.39 -9.27
C SER A 156 14.00 -19.17 -8.71
N VAL A 157 14.29 -19.80 -7.56
CA VAL A 157 15.61 -19.84 -6.88
C VAL A 157 16.77 -20.21 -7.85
N LEU A 158 16.45 -20.73 -9.04
CA LEU A 158 17.34 -21.06 -10.15
C LEU A 158 17.99 -19.88 -10.88
N LYS A 159 17.57 -18.62 -10.68
CA LYS A 159 18.17 -17.44 -11.36
C LYS A 159 19.11 -16.61 -10.48
N LEU A 160 19.55 -17.10 -9.32
CA LEU A 160 20.71 -16.50 -8.65
C LEU A 160 21.98 -16.89 -9.42
N TRP A 161 22.63 -15.88 -10.01
CA TRP A 161 23.94 -15.92 -10.68
C TRP A 161 25.10 -16.48 -9.82
N LYS A 162 24.86 -16.95 -8.59
CA LYS A 162 25.80 -17.74 -7.77
C LYS A 162 25.79 -19.23 -8.19
N ARG A 163 26.14 -19.54 -9.44
CA ARG A 163 26.44 -20.94 -9.84
C ARG A 163 27.61 -21.09 -10.81
N ARG A 164 28.52 -20.11 -10.88
CA ARG A 164 29.82 -20.26 -11.57
C ARG A 164 31.04 -20.41 -10.68
N ARG A 165 30.91 -20.29 -9.34
CA ARG A 165 32.04 -20.53 -8.40
C ARG A 165 32.01 -21.85 -7.63
N CYS A 166 30.87 -22.53 -7.48
CA CYS A 166 30.82 -23.76 -6.67
C CYS A 166 31.05 -25.07 -7.45
N PHE A 167 30.98 -25.09 -8.78
CA PHE A 167 31.23 -26.33 -9.56
C PHE A 167 32.71 -26.57 -9.90
N GLY A 168 33.61 -25.64 -9.56
CA GLY A 168 35.05 -25.79 -9.77
C GLY A 168 35.83 -26.39 -8.59
N CYS A 169 35.20 -26.59 -7.42
CA CYS A 169 35.90 -26.99 -6.19
C CYS A 169 35.67 -28.46 -5.78
N CYS A 170 34.94 -29.24 -6.60
CA CYS A 170 34.66 -30.67 -6.34
C CYS A 170 35.29 -31.60 -7.41
N ARG A 171 36.27 -31.09 -8.16
CA ARG A 171 37.18 -31.89 -8.99
C ARG A 171 38.62 -31.50 -8.67
N ARG A 172 39.07 -31.89 -7.48
CA ARG A 172 40.43 -32.31 -7.16
C ARG A 172 40.37 -33.13 -5.89
#